data_AF-A8V2X4-F1
#
_entry.id   AF-A8V2X4-F1
#
_cell.length_a   1.000
_cell.length_b   1.000
_cell.length_c   1.000
_cell.angle_alpha   90.00
_cell.angle_beta   90.00
_cell.angle_gamma   90.00
#
_symmetry.space_group_name_H-M   'P 1'
#
loop_
_entity.id
_entity.type
_entity.pdbx_description
1 polymer ?
#
loop_
_entity_poly.entity_id
_entity_poly.type
_entity_poly.pdbx_seq_one_letter_code
_entity_poly.pdbx_strand_id
1 'polypeptide(L)'
;FNLIELLQIDIVYNAVLLSILMLTVRFLASTVLLFTHFSLIEIFLTPFALSIPLTLLVAIATIGYETNMIDKIEASTIILTAILTALTYPWIFKNIAKKINFV
;
A
#
# COMPACT_ATOMS: atom_id res chain seq x y z
N PHE A 1 16.67 5.67 10.36
CA PHE A 1 16.51 4.36 9.68
C PHE A 1 17.68 4.13 8.75
N ASN A 2 18.27 2.94 8.79
CA ASN A 2 19.36 2.56 7.89
C ASN A 2 18.77 1.77 6.72
N LEU A 3 18.90 2.26 5.48
CA LEU A 3 18.25 1.65 4.31
C LEU A 3 18.72 0.22 4.04
N ILE A 4 19.94 -0.10 4.44
CA ILE A 4 20.53 -1.44 4.30
C ILE A 4 19.82 -2.45 5.20
N GLU A 5 19.30 -2.02 6.36
CA GLU A 5 18.52 -2.89 7.24
C GLU A 5 17.18 -3.29 6.61
N LEU A 6 16.61 -2.44 5.73
CA LEU A 6 15.36 -2.76 5.03
C LEU A 6 15.51 -3.94 4.06
N LEU A 7 16.74 -4.26 3.64
CA LEU A 7 17.03 -5.34 2.69
C LEU A 7 17.14 -6.72 3.35
N GLN A 8 16.99 -6.81 4.67
CA GLN A 8 16.92 -8.09 5.36
C GLN A 8 15.73 -8.89 4.83
N ILE A 9 15.97 -10.18 4.56
CA ILE A 9 15.02 -11.04 3.87
C ILE A 9 13.66 -11.10 4.58
N ASP A 10 13.68 -11.10 5.91
CA ASP A 10 12.48 -11.16 6.75
C ASP A 10 11.64 -9.88 6.61
N ILE A 11 12.29 -8.72 6.59
CA ILE A 11 11.65 -7.41 6.42
C ILE A 11 11.04 -7.30 5.02
N VAL A 12 11.77 -7.72 3.98
CA VAL A 12 11.28 -7.71 2.61
C VAL A 12 10.07 -8.63 2.44
N TYR A 13 10.16 -9.86 2.96
CA TYR A 13 9.07 -10.83 2.91
C TYR A 13 7.80 -10.29 3.59
N ASN A 14 7.95 -9.80 4.83
CA ASN A 14 6.83 -9.26 5.58
C ASN A 14 6.24 -8.00 4.94
N ALA A 15 7.07 -7.14 4.34
CA ALA A 15 6.60 -5.93 3.69
C ALA A 15 5.80 -6.22 2.41
N VAL A 16 6.22 -7.21 1.63
CA VAL A 16 5.46 -7.68 0.47
C VAL A 16 4.14 -8.30 0.92
N LEU A 17 4.15 -9.14 1.95
CA LEU A 17 2.95 -9.75 2.52
C LEU A 17 1.94 -8.68 3.00
N LEU A 18 2.42 -7.69 3.77
CA LEU A 18 1.61 -6.56 4.23
C LEU A 18 1.06 -5.74 3.07
N SER A 19 1.86 -5.49 2.03
CA SER A 19 1.41 -4.77 0.83
C SER A 19 0.25 -5.50 0.15
N ILE A 20 0.37 -6.82 -0.05
CA ILE A 20 -0.68 -7.64 -0.65
C ILE A 20 -1.94 -7.61 0.23
N LEU A 21 -1.80 -7.80 1.54
CA LEU A 21 -2.92 -7.81 2.48
C LEU A 21 -3.66 -6.45 2.48
N MET A 22 -2.91 -5.34 2.49
CA MET A 22 -3.49 -4.00 2.34
C MET A 22 -4.26 -3.83 1.03
N LEU A 23 -3.73 -4.35 -0.08
CA LEU A 23 -4.42 -4.29 -1.36
C LEU A 23 -5.71 -5.10 -1.34
N THR A 24 -5.69 -6.32 -0.79
CA THR A 24 -6.87 -7.18 -0.68
C THR A 24 -7.97 -6.53 0.16
N VAL A 25 -7.63 -5.96 1.33
CA VAL A 25 -8.60 -5.24 2.17
C VAL A 25 -9.22 -4.07 1.40
N ARG A 26 -8.43 -3.34 0.61
CA ARG A 26 -8.93 -2.22 -0.21
C ARG A 26 -9.82 -2.68 -1.37
N PHE A 27 -9.52 -3.82 -1.99
CA PHE A 27 -10.40 -4.43 -2.98
C PHE A 27 -11.73 -4.86 -2.36
N LEU A 28 -11.70 -5.43 -1.16
CA LEU A 28 -12.92 -5.73 -0.43
C LEU A 28 -13.72 -4.45 -0.13
N ALA A 29 -13.05 -3.37 0.27
CA ALA A 29 -13.71 -2.08 0.50
C ALA A 29 -14.31 -1.47 -0.78
N SER A 30 -13.67 -1.65 -1.95
CA SER A 30 -14.23 -1.13 -3.22
C SER A 30 -15.49 -1.85 -3.66
N THR A 31 -15.79 -3.06 -3.15
CA THR A 31 -17.07 -3.73 -3.41
C THR A 31 -18.27 -2.90 -2.92
N VAL A 32 -18.10 -2.02 -1.92
CA VAL A 32 -19.15 -1.10 -1.48
C VAL A 32 -19.52 -0.11 -2.58
N LEU A 33 -18.59 0.23 -3.49
CA LEU A 33 -18.86 1.11 -4.63
C LEU A 33 -19.71 0.43 -5.71
N LEU A 34 -19.93 -0.89 -5.65
CA LEU A 34 -20.87 -1.57 -6.57
C LEU A 34 -22.31 -1.07 -6.44
N PHE A 35 -22.66 -0.44 -5.30
CA PHE A 35 -23.98 0.15 -5.08
C PHE A 35 -24.12 1.59 -5.61
N THR A 36 -23.12 2.10 -6.34
CA THR A 36 -23.09 3.45 -6.87
C THR A 36 -23.12 3.47 -8.40
N HIS A 37 -23.22 4.65 -9.02
CA HIS A 37 -23.23 4.81 -10.49
C HIS A 37 -21.84 4.70 -11.16
N PHE A 38 -20.81 4.22 -10.45
CA PHE A 38 -19.48 4.00 -11.05
C PHE A 38 -19.45 2.76 -11.95
N SER A 39 -18.63 2.82 -13.00
CA SER A 39 -18.38 1.67 -13.87
C SER A 39 -17.53 0.60 -13.17
N LEU A 40 -17.68 -0.67 -13.57
CA LEU A 40 -16.90 -1.79 -13.01
C LEU A 40 -15.38 -1.57 -13.11
N ILE A 41 -14.94 -0.86 -14.14
CA ILE A 41 -13.53 -0.52 -14.38
C ILE A 41 -13.03 0.52 -13.37
N GLU A 42 -13.84 1.55 -13.08
CA GLU A 42 -13.52 2.57 -12.08
C GLU A 42 -13.51 1.97 -10.65
N ILE A 43 -14.41 1.03 -10.37
CA ILE A 43 -14.48 0.28 -9.10
C ILE A 43 -13.26 -0.63 -8.92
N PHE A 44 -12.71 -1.17 -10.01
CA PHE A 44 -11.48 -1.96 -9.96
C PHE A 44 -10.23 -1.09 -9.79
N LEU A 45 -10.23 0.13 -10.33
CA LEU A 45 -9.11 1.07 -10.26
C LEU A 45 -9.02 1.85 -8.93
N THR A 46 -10.14 1.99 -8.23
CA THR A 46 -10.25 2.78 -6.99
C THR A 46 -9.30 2.34 -5.86
N PRO A 47 -9.10 1.03 -5.60
CA PRO A 47 -8.10 0.58 -4.62
C PRO A 47 -6.71 1.15 -4.88
N PHE A 48 -6.26 1.22 -6.14
CA PHE A 48 -4.95 1.76 -6.48
C PHE A 48 -4.91 3.29 -6.39
N ALA A 49 -5.99 3.97 -6.76
CA ALA A 49 -6.10 5.43 -6.70
C ALA A 49 -6.08 5.97 -5.26
N LEU A 50 -6.72 5.28 -4.32
CA LEU A 50 -6.84 5.70 -2.92
C LEU A 50 -5.60 5.39 -2.06
N SER A 51 -4.55 4.83 -2.64
CA SER A 51 -3.46 4.18 -1.90
C SER A 51 -2.16 4.98 -1.84
N ILE A 52 -2.23 6.17 -1.26
CA ILE A 52 -1.02 6.91 -0.87
C ILE A 52 -1.00 7.08 0.66
N PRO A 53 -0.98 6.00 1.46
CA PRO A 53 -0.87 6.11 2.91
C PRO A 53 0.57 6.35 3.38
N LEU A 54 1.53 6.71 2.51
CA LEU A 54 2.96 6.79 2.85
C LEU A 54 3.19 7.58 4.15
N THR A 55 2.61 8.77 4.23
CA THR A 55 2.76 9.67 5.39
C THR A 55 2.19 9.05 6.66
N LEU A 56 0.99 8.46 6.59
CA LEU A 56 0.33 7.84 7.73
C LEU A 56 1.08 6.58 8.19
N LEU A 57 1.53 5.73 7.27
CA LEU A 57 2.27 4.51 7.60
C LEU A 57 3.61 4.82 8.28
N VAL A 58 4.36 5.79 7.73
CA VAL A 58 5.65 6.21 8.31
C VAL A 58 5.44 6.86 9.67
N ALA A 59 4.37 7.64 9.85
CA ALA A 59 4.00 8.19 11.16
C ALA A 59 3.68 7.09 12.18
N ILE A 60 2.88 6.10 11.80
CA ILE A 60 2.54 4.96 12.66
C ILE A 60 3.80 4.15 13.02
N ALA A 61 4.69 3.91 12.06
CA ALA A 61 5.95 3.21 12.32
C ALA A 61 6.84 3.98 13.31
N THR A 62 6.94 5.29 13.14
CA THR A 62 7.75 6.16 14.02
C THR A 62 7.16 6.21 15.42
N ILE A 63 5.87 6.57 15.54
CA ILE A 63 5.19 6.68 16.83
C ILE A 63 5.14 5.33 17.53
N GLY A 64 4.81 4.26 16.81
CA GLY A 64 4.77 2.90 17.36
C GLY A 64 6.13 2.47 17.92
N TYR A 65 7.22 2.79 17.23
CA TYR A 65 8.57 2.47 17.69
C TYR A 65 8.97 3.33 18.91
N GLU A 66 8.73 4.64 18.86
CA GLU A 66 9.03 5.56 19.96
C GLU A 66 8.24 5.24 21.24
N THR A 67 7.01 4.75 21.08
CA THR A 67 6.15 4.31 22.20
C THR A 67 6.42 2.88 22.65
N ASN A 68 7.39 2.18 22.05
CA ASN A 68 7.70 0.76 22.29
C ASN A 68 6.49 -0.17 22.09
N MET A 69 5.53 0.22 21.25
CA MET A 69 4.39 -0.63 20.86
C MET A 69 4.76 -1.66 19.80
N ILE A 70 5.75 -1.32 18.96
CA ILE A 70 6.29 -2.18 17.91
C ILE A 70 7.82 -2.18 17.98
N ASP A 71 8.43 -3.26 17.54
CA ASP A 71 9.87 -3.36 17.50
C ASP A 71 10.49 -2.67 16.26
N LYS A 72 11.82 -2.66 16.19
CA LYS A 72 12.55 -2.04 15.08
C LYS A 72 12.30 -2.75 13.73
N ILE A 73 12.09 -4.07 13.76
CA ILE A 73 11.89 -4.91 12.57
C ILE A 73 10.50 -4.61 11.99
N GLU A 74 9.48 -4.56 12.83
CA GLU A 74 8.10 -4.20 12.49
C GLU A 74 8.03 -2.78 11.95
N ALA A 75 8.66 -1.80 12.63
CA ALA A 75 8.71 -0.43 12.15
C ALA A 75 9.37 -0.33 10.75
N SER A 76 10.47 -1.05 10.56
CA SER A 76 11.17 -1.13 9.26
C SER A 76 10.33 -1.80 8.18
N THR A 77 9.58 -2.84 8.54
CA THR A 77 8.65 -3.56 7.66
C THR A 77 7.50 -2.65 7.20
N ILE A 78 6.92 -1.87 8.13
CA ILE A 78 5.87 -0.90 7.82
C ILE A 78 6.45 0.16 6.89
N ILE A 79 7.62 0.72 7.18
CA ILE A 79 8.24 1.73 6.31
C ILE A 79 8.51 1.17 4.90
N LEU A 80 9.04 -0.06 4.79
CA LEU A 80 9.28 -0.68 3.49
C LEU A 80 7.97 -0.95 2.73
N THR A 81 6.92 -1.37 3.42
CA THR A 81 5.55 -1.50 2.86
C THR A 81 5.07 -0.17 2.30
N ALA A 82 5.30 0.92 3.04
CA ALA A 82 4.90 2.27 2.63
C ALA A 82 5.61 2.70 1.35
N ILE A 83 6.92 2.46 1.25
CA ILE A 83 7.72 2.76 0.06
C ILE A 83 7.26 1.90 -1.14
N LEU A 84 7.09 0.59 -0.94
CA LEU A 84 6.66 -0.34 -1.98
C LEU A 84 5.30 0.07 -2.55
N THR A 85 4.32 0.31 -1.70
CA THR A 85 2.96 0.69 -2.13
C THR A 85 2.93 2.07 -2.79
N ALA A 86 3.68 3.05 -2.28
CA ALA A 86 3.76 4.39 -2.85
C ALA A 86 4.38 4.42 -4.27
N LEU A 87 5.29 3.48 -4.58
CA LEU A 87 5.87 3.37 -5.92
C LEU A 87 5.03 2.51 -6.85
N THR A 88 4.60 1.34 -6.37
CA THR A 88 3.95 0.33 -7.22
C THR A 88 2.52 0.71 -7.57
N TYR A 89 1.73 1.27 -6.66
CA TYR A 89 0.29 1.47 -6.89
C TYR A 89 0.01 2.59 -7.90
N PRO A 90 0.67 3.77 -7.84
CA PRO A 90 0.49 4.79 -8.88
C PRO A 90 0.97 4.31 -10.26
N TRP A 91 2.04 3.52 -10.30
CA TRP A 91 2.53 2.94 -11.54
C TRP A 91 1.53 1.95 -12.15
N ILE A 92 0.95 1.05 -11.34
CA ILE A 92 -0.10 0.12 -11.75
C ILE A 92 -1.34 0.89 -12.22
N PHE A 93 -1.82 1.84 -11.42
CA PHE A 93 -2.97 2.68 -11.73
C PHE A 93 -2.79 3.38 -13.08
N LYS A 94 -1.66 4.05 -13.29
CA LYS A 94 -1.36 4.76 -14.54
C LYS A 94 -1.37 3.84 -15.75
N ASN A 95 -0.77 2.66 -15.64
CA ASN A 95 -0.71 1.70 -16.75
C ASN A 95 -2.09 1.14 -17.10
N ILE A 96 -2.92 0.83 -16.11
CA ILE A 96 -4.27 0.32 -16.33
C ILE A 96 -5.16 1.44 -16.88
N ALA A 97 -5.17 2.62 -16.26
CA ALA A 97 -5.96 3.78 -16.71
C ALA A 97 -5.62 4.20 -18.15
N LYS A 98 -4.34 4.15 -18.53
CA LYS A 98 -3.92 4.44 -19.92
C LYS A 98 -4.49 3.45 -20.93
N LYS A 99 -4.63 2.16 -20.57
CA LYS A 99 -5.24 1.15 -21.46
C LYS A 99 -6.74 1.37 -21.64
N ILE A 100 -7.41 1.95 -20.65
CA ILE A 100 -8.86 2.16 -20.67
C ILE A 100 -9.23 3.44 -21.44
N ASN A 101 -8.46 4.52 -21.29
CA ASN A 101 -8.64 5.77 -22.04
C ASN A 101 -8.13 5.72 -23.50
N PHE A 102 -7.81 4.53 -24.04
CA PHE A 102 -7.39 4.31 -25.42
C PHE A 102 -8.46 3.58 -26.25
N VAL A 103 -9.73 3.91 -25.98
CA VAL A 103 -10.90 3.63 -26.84
C VAL A 103 -11.46 4.95 -27.33
#